data_AF-A0A2P6TGF5-F1
#
_entry.id   AF-A0A2P6TGF5-F1
#
_cell.length_a   1.000
_cell.length_b   1.000
_cell.length_c   1.000
_cell.angle_alpha   90.00
_cell.angle_beta   90.00
_cell.angle_gamma   90.00
#
_symmetry.space_group_name_H-M   'P 1'
#
loop_
_entity.id
_entity.type
_entity.pdbx_description
1 polymer ?
#
loop_
_entity_poly.entity_id
_entity_poly.type
_entity_poly.pdbx_seq_one_letter_code
_entity_poly.pdbx_strand_id
1 'polypeptide(L)'
;MAGPALASLLPQDGSRKAPSLLGLLEAMALIAGLLLLFWHGVHALQPAIHVHPALAVLFPLFAAAALAALLPLMMFLSFRQEFAALHPAWPPHYLFLARRVFGALVRNNQMKVSAKEL
;
A
#
# COMPACT_ATOMS: atom_id res chain seq x y z
N MET A 1 -21.63 4.45 -18.94
CA MET A 1 -22.03 3.04 -19.12
C MET A 1 -20.78 2.19 -19.01
N ALA A 2 -20.49 1.63 -17.82
CA ALA A 2 -19.32 0.76 -17.64
C ALA A 2 -19.65 -0.65 -18.15
N GLY A 3 -18.84 -1.16 -19.08
CA GLY A 3 -19.11 -2.41 -19.80
C GLY A 3 -19.11 -3.66 -18.90
N PRO A 4 -19.79 -4.74 -19.34
CA PRO A 4 -20.04 -5.96 -18.56
C PRO A 4 -18.76 -6.70 -18.13
N ALA A 5 -17.62 -6.46 -18.79
CA ALA A 5 -16.33 -7.05 -18.42
C ALA A 5 -15.72 -6.49 -17.12
N LEU A 6 -16.14 -5.31 -16.66
CA LEU A 6 -15.61 -4.70 -15.42
C LEU A 6 -16.33 -5.18 -14.16
N ALA A 7 -17.54 -5.73 -14.31
CA ALA A 7 -18.36 -6.23 -13.22
C ALA A 7 -17.95 -7.63 -12.74
N SER A 8 -17.30 -8.44 -13.59
CA SER A 8 -16.81 -9.78 -13.24
C SER A 8 -15.53 -9.78 -12.40
N LEU A 9 -14.86 -8.63 -12.29
CA LEU A 9 -13.69 -8.42 -11.43
C LEU A 9 -14.05 -7.83 -10.07
N LEU A 10 -15.34 -7.55 -9.82
CA LEU A 10 -15.84 -7.25 -8.50
C LEU A 10 -15.93 -8.57 -7.73
N PRO A 11 -15.24 -8.74 -6.59
CA PRO A 11 -15.50 -9.86 -5.70
C PRO A 11 -16.97 -9.76 -5.32
N GLN A 12 -17.76 -10.72 -5.78
CA GLN A 12 -19.10 -10.90 -5.23
C GLN A 12 -18.93 -11.23 -3.75
N ASP A 13 -19.59 -10.46 -2.91
CA ASP A 13 -19.73 -10.71 -1.47
C ASP A 13 -19.83 -12.22 -1.19
N GLY A 14 -18.99 -12.75 -0.30
CA GLY A 14 -19.29 -14.10 0.20
C GLY A 14 -18.20 -14.93 0.89
N SER A 15 -16.94 -14.50 0.97
CA SER A 15 -15.97 -15.28 1.76
C SER A 15 -15.11 -14.38 2.64
N ARG A 16 -15.68 -13.98 3.78
CA ARG A 16 -14.90 -13.50 4.94
C ARG A 16 -14.04 -14.66 5.44
N LYS A 17 -12.92 -14.95 4.77
CA LYS A 17 -11.90 -15.85 5.32
C LYS A 17 -11.36 -15.22 6.59
N ALA A 18 -11.23 -16.03 7.64
CA ALA A 18 -10.62 -15.59 8.88
C ALA A 18 -9.23 -15.00 8.57
N PRO A 19 -8.86 -13.88 9.23
CA PRO A 19 -7.59 -13.23 9.00
C PRO A 19 -6.45 -14.21 9.30
N SER A 20 -5.59 -14.47 8.32
CA SER A 20 -4.47 -15.38 8.52
C SER A 20 -3.41 -14.70 9.39
N LEU A 21 -3.08 -15.32 10.53
CA LEU A 21 -2.00 -14.85 11.41
C LEU A 21 -0.67 -14.74 10.65
N LEU A 22 -0.44 -15.67 9.71
CA LEU A 22 0.74 -15.69 8.86
C LEU A 22 0.87 -14.42 7.99
N GLY A 23 -0.21 -13.97 7.35
CA GLY A 23 -0.18 -12.77 6.51
C GLY A 23 0.06 -11.48 7.31
N LEU A 24 -0.40 -11.45 8.57
CA LEU A 24 -0.10 -10.35 9.50
C LEU A 24 1.39 -10.31 9.86
N LEU A 25 1.95 -11.47 10.25
CA LEU A 25 3.37 -11.57 10.62
C LEU A 25 4.27 -11.24 9.43
N GLU A 26 3.91 -11.70 8.24
CA GLU A 26 4.63 -11.41 7.01
C GLU A 26 4.61 -9.91 6.68
N ALA A 27 3.44 -9.26 6.74
CA ALA A 27 3.35 -7.82 6.53
C ALA A 27 4.19 -7.04 7.56
N MET A 28 4.17 -7.43 8.83
CA MET A 28 4.99 -6.82 9.87
C MET A 28 6.48 -7.03 9.63
N ALA A 29 6.90 -8.22 9.20
CA ALA A 29 8.29 -8.53 8.88
C ALA A 29 8.78 -7.70 7.68
N LEU A 30 7.95 -7.53 6.65
CA LEU A 30 8.26 -6.70 5.48
C LEU A 30 8.40 -5.22 5.87
N ILE A 31 7.52 -4.70 6.74
CA ILE A 31 7.63 -3.33 7.26
C ILE A 31 8.92 -3.15 8.05
N ALA A 32 9.22 -4.07 8.97
CA ALA A 32 10.44 -4.02 9.77
C ALA A 32 11.70 -4.07 8.89
N GLY A 33 11.73 -4.95 7.88
CA GLY A 33 12.81 -5.06 6.91
C GLY A 33 13.01 -3.78 6.09
N LEU A 34 11.93 -3.15 5.62
CA LEU A 34 12.00 -1.88 4.89
C LEU A 34 12.53 -0.73 5.75
N LEU A 35 12.09 -0.64 7.01
CA LEU A 35 12.58 0.39 7.94
C LEU A 35 14.07 0.20 8.26
N LEU A 36 14.50 -1.05 8.47
CA LEU A 36 15.90 -1.40 8.65
C LEU A 36 16.75 -1.03 7.43
N LEU A 37 16.26 -1.35 6.22
CA LEU A 37 16.94 -1.02 4.97
C LEU A 37 17.06 0.49 4.78
N PHE A 38 15.97 1.23 5.04
CA PHE A 38 15.97 2.69 4.98
C PHE A 38 16.99 3.29 5.96
N TRP A 39 16.95 2.86 7.22
CA TRP A 39 17.90 3.30 8.25
C TRP A 39 19.36 3.05 7.82
N HIS A 40 19.66 1.84 7.33
CA HIS A 40 21.00 1.50 6.89
C HIS A 40 21.43 2.31 5.66
N GLY A 41 20.52 2.56 4.71
CA GLY A 41 20.77 3.38 3.53
C GLY A 41 21.13 4.83 3.88
N VAL A 42 20.40 5.45 4.82
CA VAL A 42 20.69 6.80 5.32
C VAL A 42 22.07 6.86 5.97
N HIS A 43 22.42 5.89 6.81
CA HIS A 43 23.73 5.83 7.46
C HIS A 43 24.89 5.58 6.50
N ALA A 44 24.67 4.77 5.46
CA ALA A 44 25.66 4.56 4.42
C ALA A 44 25.89 5.83 3.57
N LEU A 45 24.85 6.66 3.41
CA LEU A 45 24.92 7.90 2.62
C LEU A 45 25.65 9.03 3.36
N GLN A 46 25.53 9.07 4.69
CA GLN A 46 26.13 10.10 5.55
C GLN A 46 27.62 10.39 5.26
N PRO A 47 28.53 9.40 5.23
CA PRO A 47 29.94 9.68 4.93
C PRO A 47 30.17 10.17 3.49
N ALA A 48 29.37 9.70 2.53
CA ALA A 48 29.49 10.11 1.13
C ALA A 48 29.10 11.60 0.93
N ILE A 49 28.17 12.10 1.72
CA ILE A 49 27.73 13.51 1.67
C ILE A 49 28.82 14.48 2.13
N HIS A 50 29.68 14.06 3.07
CA HIS A 50 30.82 14.88 3.49
C HIS A 50 31.83 15.11 2.36
N VAL A 51 31.92 14.17 1.41
CA VAL A 51 32.78 14.28 0.22
C VAL A 51 32.05 15.00 -0.92
N HIS A 52 30.76 14.72 -1.10
CA HIS A 52 29.94 15.28 -2.17
C HIS A 52 28.59 15.81 -1.64
N PRO A 53 28.49 17.11 -1.30
CA PRO A 53 27.29 17.67 -0.68
C PRO A 53 26.04 17.60 -1.58
N ALA A 54 26.21 17.50 -2.90
CA ALA A 54 25.10 17.31 -3.85
C ALA A 54 24.31 16.01 -3.61
N LEU A 55 24.91 14.99 -2.96
CA LEU A 55 24.22 13.75 -2.61
C LEU A 55 23.10 13.93 -1.58
N ALA A 56 23.03 15.08 -0.90
CA ALA A 56 21.94 15.39 0.02
C ALA A 56 20.54 15.36 -0.66
N VAL A 57 20.48 15.58 -1.98
CA VAL A 57 19.23 15.47 -2.76
C VAL A 57 18.68 14.04 -2.78
N LEU A 58 19.51 13.03 -2.50
CA LEU A 58 19.06 11.64 -2.41
C LEU A 58 18.21 11.37 -1.16
N PHE A 59 18.32 12.17 -0.09
CA PHE A 59 17.50 11.98 1.11
C PHE A 59 15.98 12.07 0.86
N PRO A 60 15.44 13.15 0.26
CA PRO A 60 14.02 13.22 -0.05
C PRO A 60 13.59 12.12 -1.03
N LEU A 61 14.46 11.71 -1.97
CA LEU A 61 14.17 10.60 -2.88
C LEU A 61 14.09 9.27 -2.14
N PHE A 62 15.00 9.00 -1.20
CA PHE A 62 14.97 7.82 -0.35
C PHE A 62 13.73 7.79 0.55
N ALA A 63 13.38 8.94 1.14
CA ALA A 63 12.18 9.06 1.95
C ALA A 63 10.90 8.82 1.13
N ALA A 64 10.81 9.39 -0.07
CA ALA A 64 9.69 9.17 -0.98
C ALA A 64 9.59 7.70 -1.42
N ALA A 65 10.72 7.06 -1.73
CA ALA A 65 10.77 5.65 -2.09
C ALA A 65 10.36 4.74 -0.92
N ALA A 66 10.83 5.02 0.29
CA ALA A 66 10.45 4.28 1.50
C ALA A 66 8.95 4.42 1.79
N LEU A 67 8.40 5.63 1.68
CA LEU A 67 6.95 5.87 1.81
C LEU A 67 6.16 5.11 0.74
N ALA A 68 6.59 5.16 -0.52
CA ALA A 68 5.95 4.44 -1.61
C ALA A 68 5.98 2.92 -1.40
N ALA A 69 7.03 2.38 -0.79
CA ALA A 69 7.15 0.95 -0.46
C ALA A 69 6.38 0.53 0.79
N LEU A 70 6.14 1.44 1.75
CA LEU A 70 5.37 1.19 2.97
C LEU A 70 3.86 1.23 2.74
N LEU A 71 3.42 2.11 1.85
CA LEU A 71 2.01 2.35 1.56
C LEU A 71 1.21 1.08 1.16
N PRO A 72 1.71 0.11 0.36
CA PRO A 72 0.98 -1.10 0.01
C PRO A 72 0.80 -2.01 1.23
N LEU A 73 1.84 -2.12 2.06
CA LEU A 73 1.83 -2.92 3.28
C LEU A 73 0.85 -2.35 4.31
N MET A 74 0.82 -1.02 4.45
CA MET A 74 -0.18 -0.34 5.29
C MET A 74 -1.60 -0.58 4.79
N MET A 75 -1.82 -0.49 3.48
CA MET A 75 -3.12 -0.79 2.88
C MET A 75 -3.55 -2.25 3.08
N PHE A 76 -2.64 -3.20 2.91
CA PHE A 76 -2.91 -4.60 3.19
C PHE A 76 -3.35 -4.81 4.65
N LEU A 77 -2.68 -4.17 5.60
CA LEU A 77 -3.05 -4.26 7.02
C LEU A 77 -4.41 -3.61 7.32
N SER A 78 -4.73 -2.47 6.70
CA SER A 78 -6.01 -1.78 6.88
C SER A 78 -7.19 -2.58 6.33
N PHE A 79 -7.02 -3.25 5.19
CA PHE A 79 -8.08 -3.99 4.49
C PHE A 79 -7.84 -5.50 4.49
N ARG A 80 -7.21 -6.01 5.56
CA ARG A 80 -6.74 -7.41 5.66
C ARG A 80 -7.82 -8.46 5.38
N GLN A 81 -9.09 -8.15 5.66
CA GLN A 81 -10.21 -9.07 5.46
C GLN A 81 -10.56 -9.22 3.96
N GLU A 82 -10.34 -8.17 3.18
CA GLU A 82 -10.63 -8.11 1.75
C GLU A 82 -9.46 -8.66 0.93
N PHE A 83 -8.24 -8.49 1.45
CA PHE A 83 -7.01 -8.92 0.80
C PHE A 83 -6.40 -10.19 1.39
N ALA A 84 -7.13 -10.93 2.23
CA ALA A 84 -6.63 -12.14 2.89
C ALA A 84 -6.11 -13.24 1.93
N ALA A 85 -6.51 -13.18 0.65
CA ALA A 85 -6.07 -14.09 -0.41
C ALA A 85 -4.87 -13.58 -1.23
N LEU A 86 -4.45 -12.33 -1.02
CA LEU A 86 -3.37 -11.67 -1.74
C LEU A 86 -2.13 -11.54 -0.87
N HIS A 87 -0.95 -11.66 -1.48
CA HIS A 87 0.33 -11.50 -0.80
C HIS A 87 0.54 -10.03 -0.41
N PRO A 88 0.99 -9.70 0.82
CA PRO A 88 1.13 -8.31 1.28
C PRO A 88 1.95 -7.37 0.38
N ALA A 89 2.94 -7.91 -0.35
CA ALA A 89 3.83 -7.17 -1.24
C ALA A 89 3.27 -7.01 -2.68
N TRP A 90 2.10 -7.57 -2.99
CA TRP A 90 1.60 -7.57 -4.36
C TRP A 90 1.04 -6.18 -4.73
N PRO A 91 1.37 -5.57 -5.88
CA PRO A 91 0.81 -4.29 -6.35
C PRO A 91 -0.73 -4.14 -6.53
N PRO A 92 -1.58 -5.16 -6.80
CA PRO A 92 -2.98 -4.93 -7.17
C PRO A 92 -3.86 -4.35 -6.04
N HIS A 93 -3.37 -4.27 -4.80
CA HIS A 93 -4.05 -3.56 -3.69
C HIS A 93 -4.44 -2.13 -4.06
N TYR A 94 -3.56 -1.42 -4.79
CA TYR A 94 -3.81 -0.04 -5.21
C TYR A 94 -4.91 0.08 -6.25
N LEU A 95 -4.91 -0.82 -7.24
CA LEU A 95 -5.93 -0.83 -8.28
C LEU A 95 -7.31 -1.14 -7.67
N PHE A 96 -7.35 -2.02 -6.67
CA PHE A 96 -8.60 -2.34 -5.98
C PHE A 96 -9.13 -1.16 -5.17
N LEU A 97 -8.27 -0.53 -4.34
CA LEU A 97 -8.69 0.61 -3.52
C LEU A 97 -9.02 1.83 -4.37
N ALA A 98 -8.21 2.14 -5.39
CA ALA A 98 -8.49 3.24 -6.31
C ALA A 98 -9.86 3.04 -6.96
N ARG A 99 -10.18 1.82 -7.42
CA ARG A 99 -11.50 1.53 -8.00
C ARG A 99 -12.63 1.65 -6.97
N ARG A 100 -12.43 1.24 -5.72
CA ARG A 100 -13.43 1.38 -4.64
C ARG A 100 -13.67 2.86 -4.30
N VAL A 101 -12.60 3.65 -4.17
CA VAL A 101 -12.64 5.09 -3.93
C VAL A 101 -13.33 5.81 -5.08
N PHE A 102 -12.90 5.57 -6.33
CA PHE A 102 -13.53 6.16 -7.51
C PHE A 102 -15.00 5.72 -7.66
N GLY A 103 -15.31 4.45 -7.38
CA GLY A 103 -16.68 3.93 -7.38
C GLY A 103 -17.57 4.63 -6.35
N ALA A 104 -17.08 4.82 -5.13
CA ALA A 104 -17.80 5.56 -4.07
C ALA A 104 -17.99 7.04 -4.44
N LEU A 105 -16.95 7.67 -5.00
CA LEU A 105 -16.97 9.08 -5.39
C LEU A 105 -17.95 9.35 -6.54
N VAL A 106 -18.02 8.44 -7.53
CA VAL A 106 -18.95 8.49 -8.66
C VAL A 106 -20.39 8.19 -8.22
N ARG A 107 -20.59 7.27 -7.27
CA ARG A 107 -21.94 6.91 -6.78
C ARG A 107 -22.55 7.94 -5.85
N ASN A 108 -21.74 8.64 -5.05
CA ASN A 108 -22.24 9.59 -4.07
C ASN A 108 -22.31 11.03 -4.56
N ASN A 109 -21.69 11.38 -5.69
CA ASN A 109 -21.70 12.72 -6.29
C ASN A 109 -21.33 13.87 -5.31
N GLN A 110 -20.77 13.50 -4.17
CA GLN A 110 -20.26 14.32 -3.10
C GLN A 110 -18.84 13.82 -2.92
N MET A 111 -17.84 14.70 -2.94
CA MET A 111 -16.43 14.35 -2.67
C MET A 111 -16.19 13.92 -1.21
N LYS A 112 -17.18 13.26 -0.59
CA LYS A 112 -17.15 12.68 0.74
C LYS A 112 -17.32 11.18 0.58
N VAL A 113 -16.22 10.47 0.81
CA VAL A 113 -16.23 9.01 0.97
C VAL A 113 -16.36 8.75 2.47
N SER A 114 -17.44 8.09 2.88
CA SER A 114 -17.67 7.74 4.29
C SER A 114 -16.94 6.43 4.63
N ALA A 115 -16.50 6.26 5.89
CA ALA A 115 -15.86 5.04 6.37
C ALA A 115 -16.73 3.77 6.25
N LYS A 116 -18.04 3.92 6.03
CA LYS A 116 -18.96 2.79 5.74
C LYS A 116 -18.93 2.34 4.27
N GLU A 117 -18.36 3.14 3.38
CA GLU A 117 -18.33 2.92 1.92
C GLU A 117 -16.94 2.46 1.45
N LEU A 118 -15.92 2.79 2.25
CA LEU A 118 -14.60 2.15 2.25
C LEU A 118 -14.61 0.85 3.03
#